data_AF-A0A2R5L113-F1
#
_entry.id   AF-A0A2R5L113-F1
#
_cell.length_a   1.000
_cell.length_b   1.000
_cell.length_c   1.000
_cell.angle_alpha   90.00
_cell.angle_beta   90.00
_cell.angle_gamma   90.00
#
_symmetry.space_group_name_H-M   'P 1'
#
loop_
_entity.id
_entity.type
_entity.pdbx_description
1 polymer ?
#
loop_
_entity_poly.entity_id
_entity_poly.type
_entity_poly.pdbx_seq_one_letter_code
_entity_poly.pdbx_strand_id
1 'polypeptide(L)'
;SMTVSRILRSRLTEPASQSGSKLRLRRSTLAKEDDEKKRMSISMPRLQSQNAQQPQDVAYDATLITLALRTVGTFDVHGHDLTFLRTAVAPYLDNDDPLIRKEATVTCSKLLLRVCNVKRPTRFQKSIIAEVLERLLCVGIADPDPEIRETVLRSIDPRFDRYLAQPDNLQSLFIAVNDEVFATREVAMSVIGRLAVRNPAYVMPSLRKTLIQLLTELEFSREPEHREQSSQILGHLIRS
;
A
#
# COMPACT_ATOMS: atom_id res chain seq x y z
N SER A 1 -12.57 14.60 10.94
CA SER A 1 -11.40 14.53 11.85
C SER A 1 -11.77 13.76 13.11
N MET A 2 -11.47 12.45 13.22
CA MET A 2 -11.45 11.70 14.50
C MET A 2 -10.90 10.25 14.41
N THR A 3 -9.80 9.99 13.70
CA THR A 3 -9.26 8.61 13.55
C THR A 3 -7.82 8.42 14.06
N VAL A 4 -7.06 9.49 14.32
CA VAL A 4 -5.61 9.40 14.63
C VAL A 4 -5.31 9.09 16.12
N SER A 5 -6.25 9.35 17.03
CA SER A 5 -5.96 9.38 18.48
C SER A 5 -5.94 8.02 19.21
N ARG A 6 -5.97 6.88 18.50
CA ARG A 6 -6.22 5.55 19.12
C ARG A 6 -5.00 4.65 19.32
N ILE A 7 -3.81 5.05 18.88
CA ILE A 7 -2.59 4.20 18.89
C ILE A 7 -1.61 4.54 20.04
N LEU A 8 -1.81 5.64 20.77
CA LEU A 8 -0.82 6.18 21.74
C LEU A 8 -1.22 6.18 23.23
N ARG A 9 -2.23 5.40 23.64
CA ARG A 9 -2.60 5.24 25.07
C ARG A 9 -2.97 3.80 25.45
N SER A 10 -1.96 2.99 25.76
CA SER A 10 -2.13 1.69 26.42
C SER A 10 -0.93 1.26 27.29
N ARG A 11 -0.29 2.21 27.98
CA ARG A 11 0.58 1.91 29.14
C ARG A 11 0.38 2.94 30.27
N LEU A 12 0.39 2.43 31.51
CA LEU A 12 0.40 3.08 32.84
C LEU A 12 -0.97 3.32 33.55
N THR A 13 -0.95 3.05 34.87
CA THR A 13 -1.97 3.23 35.95
C THR A 13 -3.24 2.33 35.85
N GLU A 14 -3.44 1.26 36.67
CA GLU A 14 -3.74 1.14 38.13
C GLU A 14 -5.25 1.30 38.48
N PRO A 15 -5.82 0.79 39.62
CA PRO A 15 -5.24 0.13 40.82
C PRO A 15 -5.94 -1.22 41.24
N ALA A 16 -5.91 -1.59 42.53
CA ALA A 16 -6.26 -2.91 43.12
C ALA A 16 -7.59 -2.97 43.94
N SER A 17 -7.86 -4.13 44.60
CA SER A 17 -8.91 -4.43 45.63
C SER A 17 -10.28 -4.95 45.12
N GLN A 18 -11.02 -5.92 45.71
CA GLN A 18 -10.82 -6.96 46.76
C GLN A 18 -11.99 -7.99 46.74
N SER A 19 -11.85 -9.13 47.46
CA SER A 19 -12.92 -10.06 47.92
C SER A 19 -13.66 -10.89 46.84
N GLY A 20 -14.07 -12.16 47.02
CA GLY A 20 -13.96 -13.11 48.15
C GLY A 20 -15.24 -13.96 48.27
N SER A 21 -15.28 -15.21 48.73
CA SER A 21 -14.24 -16.24 49.00
C SER A 21 -14.94 -17.62 49.25
N LYS A 22 -14.24 -18.77 49.22
CA LYS A 22 -14.71 -20.03 49.87
C LYS A 22 -13.60 -21.09 50.09
N LEU A 23 -13.73 -21.83 51.19
CA LEU A 23 -12.71 -22.71 51.79
C LEU A 23 -12.87 -24.19 51.37
N ARG A 24 -11.77 -24.97 51.40
CA ARG A 24 -11.57 -26.05 52.41
C ARG A 24 -10.22 -26.78 52.32
N LEU A 25 -9.62 -27.04 53.50
CA LEU A 25 -8.69 -28.14 53.91
C LEU A 25 -7.60 -28.61 52.90
N ARG A 26 -6.33 -28.82 53.31
CA ARG A 26 -5.87 -29.41 54.59
C ARG A 26 -4.39 -29.04 54.84
N ARG A 27 -3.98 -28.89 56.12
CA ARG A 27 -2.58 -28.70 56.53
C ARG A 27 -1.83 -30.03 56.61
N SER A 28 -0.62 -30.12 56.05
CA SER A 28 0.60 -30.76 56.61
C SER A 28 1.75 -30.71 55.59
N THR A 29 2.98 -31.05 56.00
CA THR A 29 4.22 -31.15 55.19
C THR A 29 4.89 -29.86 54.69
N LEU A 30 5.01 -28.84 55.54
CA LEU A 30 6.11 -27.87 55.44
C LEU A 30 7.31 -28.40 56.24
N ALA A 31 8.34 -28.92 55.55
CA ALA A 31 9.73 -29.14 55.96
C ALA A 31 10.32 -30.36 55.22
N LYS A 32 10.72 -30.20 53.94
CA LYS A 32 11.62 -31.14 53.22
C LYS A 32 12.13 -30.73 51.82
N GLU A 33 11.65 -29.63 51.21
CA GLU A 33 11.94 -29.33 49.80
C GLU A 33 13.21 -28.47 49.53
N ASP A 34 13.91 -27.98 50.56
CA ASP A 34 15.05 -27.07 50.37
C ASP A 34 16.41 -27.77 50.12
N ASP A 35 16.55 -29.07 50.39
CA ASP A 35 17.84 -29.78 50.27
C ASP A 35 18.09 -30.43 48.89
N GLU A 36 17.06 -30.67 48.08
CA GLU A 36 17.22 -31.41 46.81
C GLU A 36 17.76 -30.56 45.65
N LYS A 37 17.73 -29.23 45.78
CA LYS A 37 18.25 -28.28 44.76
C LYS A 37 19.78 -28.13 44.73
N LYS A 38 20.54 -28.79 45.62
CA LYS A 38 21.99 -28.58 45.77
C LYS A 38 22.88 -29.73 45.25
N ARG A 39 22.32 -30.72 44.54
CA ARG A 39 23.06 -31.96 44.19
C ARG A 39 23.09 -32.40 42.72
N MET A 40 22.83 -31.48 41.78
CA MET A 40 23.11 -31.67 40.35
C MET A 40 23.94 -30.53 39.74
N SER A 41 25.02 -30.14 40.41
CA SER A 41 26.09 -29.31 39.81
C SER A 41 27.07 -30.17 39.03
N ILE A 42 26.62 -30.76 37.92
CA ILE A 42 27.50 -31.37 36.91
C ILE A 42 27.88 -30.28 35.91
N SER A 43 29.19 -30.12 35.69
CA SER A 43 29.74 -29.07 34.84
C SER A 43 29.34 -29.26 33.37
N MET A 44 28.42 -28.42 32.88
CA MET A 44 28.17 -28.26 31.45
C MET A 44 29.20 -27.30 30.87
N PRO A 45 29.90 -27.64 29.76
CA PRO A 45 30.80 -26.70 29.10
C PRO A 45 29.99 -25.51 28.60
N ARG A 46 30.47 -24.30 28.94
CA ARG A 46 29.90 -23.04 28.48
C ARG A 46 30.05 -22.95 26.96
N LEU A 47 29.04 -23.38 26.22
CA LEU A 47 28.92 -23.12 24.79
C LEU A 47 29.06 -21.61 24.60
N GLN A 48 30.20 -21.21 24.05
CA GLN A 48 30.40 -19.85 23.59
C GLN A 48 29.28 -19.55 22.60
N SER A 49 28.69 -18.35 22.73
CA SER A 49 27.64 -17.84 21.85
C SER A 49 28.17 -17.71 20.43
N GLN A 50 28.15 -18.82 19.68
CA GLN A 50 28.41 -18.84 18.26
C GLN A 50 27.24 -18.16 17.57
N ASN A 51 27.45 -16.88 17.24
CA ASN A 51 26.86 -16.19 16.11
C ASN A 51 25.41 -16.59 15.81
N ALA A 52 24.48 -16.06 16.62
CA ALA A 52 23.18 -15.68 16.07
C ALA A 52 23.44 -14.53 15.08
N GLN A 53 23.90 -14.87 13.88
CA GLN A 53 23.96 -13.93 12.78
C GLN A 53 22.55 -13.40 12.59
N GLN A 54 22.37 -12.11 12.87
CA GLN A 54 21.28 -11.33 12.28
C GLN A 54 21.25 -11.65 10.78
N PRO A 55 20.06 -11.75 10.16
CA PRO A 55 19.99 -12.00 8.73
C PRO A 55 20.91 -11.02 8.03
N GLN A 56 21.95 -11.54 7.37
CA GLN A 56 22.91 -10.68 6.72
C GLN A 56 22.13 -9.83 5.72
N ASP A 57 22.33 -8.51 5.75
CA ASP A 57 21.93 -7.63 4.67
C ASP A 57 22.79 -7.99 3.45
N VAL A 58 22.40 -9.09 2.80
CA VAL A 58 22.83 -9.41 1.45
C VAL A 58 22.25 -8.30 0.61
N ALA A 59 23.08 -7.31 0.30
CA ALA A 59 22.79 -6.31 -0.71
C ALA A 59 22.65 -7.03 -2.05
N TYR A 60 21.46 -7.56 -2.31
CA TYR A 60 21.11 -8.16 -3.59
C TYR A 60 21.28 -7.08 -4.65
N ASP A 61 21.99 -7.42 -5.71
CA ASP A 61 22.19 -6.54 -6.85
C ASP A 61 20.81 -6.03 -7.33
N ALA A 62 20.66 -4.71 -7.48
CA ALA A 62 19.42 -4.10 -7.91
C ALA A 62 18.94 -4.65 -9.27
N THR A 63 19.88 -5.04 -10.13
CA THR A 63 19.59 -5.69 -11.42
C THR A 63 18.99 -7.09 -11.22
N LEU A 64 19.43 -7.84 -10.20
CA LEU A 64 18.89 -9.15 -9.85
C LEU A 64 17.49 -9.04 -9.24
N ILE A 65 17.25 -8.05 -8.36
CA ILE A 65 15.91 -7.76 -7.82
C ILE A 65 14.95 -7.38 -8.95
N THR A 66 15.37 -6.45 -9.83
CA THR A 66 14.59 -6.02 -10.99
C THR A 66 14.27 -7.20 -11.91
N LEU A 67 15.25 -8.06 -12.21
CA LEU A 67 15.04 -9.27 -13.02
C LEU A 67 14.07 -10.25 -12.35
N ALA A 68 14.18 -10.44 -11.03
CA ALA A 68 13.29 -11.31 -10.27
C ALA A 68 11.84 -10.80 -10.28
N LEU A 69 11.63 -9.50 -10.02
CA LEU A 69 10.32 -8.84 -10.11
C LEU A 69 9.72 -8.99 -11.51
N ARG A 70 10.48 -8.67 -12.56
CA ARG A 70 10.06 -8.82 -13.96
C ARG A 70 9.70 -10.26 -14.32
N THR A 71 10.46 -11.24 -13.81
CA THR A 71 10.19 -12.67 -14.01
C THR A 71 8.89 -13.08 -13.33
N VAL A 72 8.68 -12.66 -12.08
CA VAL A 72 7.43 -12.88 -11.33
C VAL A 72 6.22 -12.24 -12.02
N GLY A 73 6.37 -11.03 -12.58
CA GLY A 73 5.30 -10.31 -13.27
C GLY A 73 4.96 -10.87 -14.67
N THR A 74 5.86 -11.64 -15.28
CA THR A 74 5.68 -12.22 -16.62
C THR A 74 5.31 -13.70 -16.57
N PHE A 75 5.97 -14.51 -15.74
CA PHE A 75 5.69 -15.94 -15.61
C PHE A 75 4.29 -16.20 -15.02
N ASP A 76 3.58 -17.20 -15.53
CA ASP A 76 2.32 -17.66 -14.93
C ASP A 76 2.62 -18.68 -13.84
N VAL A 77 3.04 -18.17 -12.68
CA VAL A 77 3.21 -18.99 -11.47
C VAL A 77 1.83 -19.33 -10.92
N HIS A 78 1.27 -20.45 -11.40
CA HIS A 78 0.00 -20.97 -10.95
C HIS A 78 -0.02 -21.09 -9.42
N GLY A 79 -1.00 -20.45 -8.76
CA GLY A 79 -1.17 -20.51 -7.31
C GLY A 79 -0.48 -19.42 -6.50
N HIS A 80 0.01 -18.33 -7.10
CA HIS A 80 0.44 -17.16 -6.32
C HIS A 80 -0.74 -16.44 -5.64
N ASP A 81 -0.87 -16.67 -4.34
CA ASP A 81 -1.80 -15.99 -3.46
C ASP A 81 -1.59 -14.46 -3.45
N LEU A 82 -2.68 -13.72 -3.21
CA LEU A 82 -2.60 -12.28 -2.86
C LEU A 82 -1.67 -12.02 -1.66
N THR A 83 -1.49 -13.01 -0.79
CA THR A 83 -0.49 -12.99 0.28
C THR A 83 0.90 -12.70 -0.28
N PHE A 84 1.35 -13.42 -1.32
CA PHE A 84 2.67 -13.23 -1.93
C PHE A 84 2.82 -11.83 -2.54
N LEU A 85 1.81 -11.35 -3.27
CA LEU A 85 1.79 -9.96 -3.78
C LEU A 85 2.00 -8.95 -2.63
N ARG A 86 1.28 -9.11 -1.52
CA ARG A 86 1.34 -8.21 -0.37
C ARG A 86 2.65 -8.30 0.43
N THR A 87 3.21 -9.50 0.60
CA THR A 87 4.36 -9.73 1.51
C THR A 87 5.70 -9.77 0.80
N ALA A 88 5.75 -10.09 -0.49
CA ALA A 88 7.00 -10.28 -1.24
C ALA A 88 7.21 -9.24 -2.35
N VAL A 89 6.14 -8.71 -2.97
CA VAL A 89 6.27 -7.75 -4.08
C VAL A 89 6.00 -6.31 -3.63
N ALA A 90 4.90 -6.07 -2.90
CA ALA A 90 4.52 -4.74 -2.45
C ALA A 90 5.58 -4.01 -1.59
N PRO A 91 6.44 -4.66 -0.77
CA PRO A 91 7.52 -3.95 -0.06
C PRO A 91 8.57 -3.30 -0.97
N TYR A 92 8.72 -3.75 -2.22
CA TYR A 92 9.65 -3.13 -3.18
C TYR A 92 9.10 -1.82 -3.79
N LEU A 93 7.85 -1.45 -3.49
CA LEU A 93 7.31 -0.13 -3.82
C LEU A 93 7.98 0.99 -3.02
N ASP A 94 8.47 0.68 -1.81
CA ASP A 94 9.10 1.65 -0.89
C ASP A 94 10.65 1.58 -0.95
N ASN A 95 11.22 1.05 -2.04
CA ASN A 95 12.67 0.86 -2.18
C ASN A 95 13.40 2.16 -2.57
N ASP A 96 14.64 2.35 -2.11
CA ASP A 96 15.44 3.54 -2.44
C ASP A 96 15.76 3.64 -3.95
N ASP A 97 15.97 2.51 -4.63
CA ASP A 97 16.31 2.46 -6.06
C ASP A 97 15.05 2.66 -6.95
N PRO A 98 15.02 3.71 -7.81
CA PRO A 98 13.89 3.97 -8.69
C PRO A 98 13.65 2.85 -9.72
N LEU A 99 14.68 2.13 -10.16
CA LEU A 99 14.53 1.01 -11.09
C LEU A 99 13.74 -0.14 -10.43
N ILE A 100 14.02 -0.40 -9.14
CA ILE A 100 13.30 -1.39 -8.35
C ILE A 100 11.85 -0.94 -8.14
N ARG A 101 11.60 0.31 -7.71
CA ARG A 101 10.23 0.83 -7.53
C ARG A 101 9.40 0.78 -8.81
N LYS A 102 10.01 1.10 -9.96
CA LYS A 102 9.37 1.05 -11.28
C LYS A 102 8.96 -0.36 -11.69
N GLU A 103 9.86 -1.35 -11.60
CA GLU A 103 9.52 -2.73 -11.95
C GLU A 103 8.60 -3.37 -10.90
N ALA A 104 8.71 -3.00 -9.62
CA ALA A 104 7.78 -3.40 -8.57
C ALA A 104 6.36 -2.88 -8.84
N THR A 105 6.21 -1.62 -9.26
CA THR A 105 4.94 -1.03 -9.70
C THR A 105 4.32 -1.84 -10.85
N VAL A 106 5.08 -2.04 -11.92
CA VAL A 106 4.64 -2.79 -13.11
C VAL A 106 4.24 -4.24 -12.74
N THR A 107 5.00 -4.88 -11.86
CA THR A 107 4.75 -6.24 -11.37
C THR A 107 3.51 -6.31 -10.49
N CYS A 108 3.37 -5.41 -9.53
CA CYS A 108 2.20 -5.30 -8.65
C CYS A 108 0.91 -5.14 -9.46
N SER A 109 0.88 -4.22 -10.43
CA SER A 109 -0.30 -4.00 -11.26
C SER A 109 -0.63 -5.22 -12.13
N LYS A 110 0.36 -5.86 -12.77
CA LYS A 110 0.15 -7.11 -13.54
C LYS A 110 -0.45 -8.23 -12.66
N LEU A 111 0.07 -8.42 -11.45
CA LEU A 111 -0.43 -9.44 -10.52
C LEU A 111 -1.84 -9.10 -10.00
N LEU A 112 -2.12 -7.83 -9.67
CA LEU A 112 -3.46 -7.38 -9.29
C LEU A 112 -4.50 -7.64 -10.39
N LEU A 113 -4.16 -7.42 -11.67
CA LEU A 113 -5.07 -7.68 -12.79
C LEU A 113 -5.46 -9.15 -12.93
N ARG A 114 -4.50 -10.07 -12.70
CA ARG A 114 -4.75 -11.52 -12.72
C ARG A 114 -5.79 -11.90 -11.66
N VAL A 115 -5.65 -11.40 -10.43
CA VAL A 115 -6.58 -11.73 -9.33
C VAL A 115 -7.89 -10.96 -9.40
N CYS A 116 -7.91 -9.73 -9.92
CA CYS A 116 -9.12 -8.94 -10.07
C CYS A 116 -10.14 -9.54 -11.07
N ASN A 117 -9.71 -10.47 -11.93
CA ASN A 117 -10.56 -11.21 -12.86
C ASN A 117 -11.45 -12.29 -12.16
N VAL A 118 -11.26 -12.55 -10.87
CA VAL A 118 -12.12 -13.48 -10.10
C VAL A 118 -13.53 -12.89 -9.98
N LYS A 119 -14.53 -13.59 -10.52
CA LYS A 119 -15.95 -13.13 -10.57
C LYS A 119 -16.56 -12.82 -9.19
N ARG A 120 -16.11 -13.51 -8.14
CA ARG A 120 -16.60 -13.33 -6.75
C ARG A 120 -15.44 -13.40 -5.75
N PRO A 121 -14.68 -12.30 -5.54
CA PRO A 121 -13.58 -12.30 -4.60
C PRO A 121 -14.10 -12.35 -3.15
N THR A 122 -13.43 -13.13 -2.30
CA THR A 122 -13.73 -13.23 -0.87
C THR A 122 -13.46 -11.89 -0.15
N ARG A 123 -13.97 -11.72 1.08
CA ARG A 123 -13.69 -10.50 1.88
C ARG A 123 -12.19 -10.27 2.08
N PHE A 124 -11.43 -11.34 2.31
CA PHE A 124 -9.97 -11.30 2.42
C PHE A 124 -9.31 -10.83 1.12
N GLN A 125 -9.73 -11.38 -0.03
CA GLN A 125 -9.20 -10.96 -1.33
C GLN A 125 -9.50 -9.49 -1.64
N LYS A 126 -10.73 -9.02 -1.38
CA LYS A 126 -11.09 -7.60 -1.52
C LYS A 126 -10.24 -6.69 -0.64
N SER A 127 -9.92 -7.12 0.58
CA SER A 127 -9.09 -6.36 1.51
C SER A 127 -7.67 -6.18 1.01
N ILE A 128 -7.03 -7.25 0.50
CA ILE A 128 -5.65 -7.15 -0.01
C ILE A 128 -5.61 -6.36 -1.33
N ILE A 129 -6.61 -6.53 -2.21
CA ILE A 129 -6.70 -5.73 -3.44
C ILE A 129 -6.78 -4.23 -3.10
N ALA A 130 -7.60 -3.85 -2.11
CA ALA A 130 -7.67 -2.46 -1.65
C ALA A 130 -6.34 -1.98 -1.05
N GLU A 131 -5.73 -2.76 -0.14
CA GLU A 131 -4.45 -2.44 0.53
C GLU A 131 -3.31 -2.20 -0.47
N VAL A 132 -3.15 -3.07 -1.47
CA VAL A 132 -2.07 -2.94 -2.47
C VAL A 132 -2.37 -1.83 -3.48
N LEU A 133 -3.64 -1.62 -3.83
CA LEU A 133 -4.05 -0.52 -4.72
C LEU A 133 -3.87 0.86 -4.06
N GLU A 134 -4.13 0.96 -2.75
CA GLU A 134 -3.88 2.17 -1.96
C GLU A 134 -2.38 2.49 -1.92
N ARG A 135 -1.51 1.50 -1.68
CA ARG A 135 -0.04 1.69 -1.76
C ARG A 135 0.42 2.10 -3.16
N LEU A 136 -0.11 1.48 -4.22
CA LEU A 136 0.18 1.89 -5.59
C LEU A 136 -0.22 3.36 -5.81
N LEU A 137 -1.43 3.78 -5.40
CA LEU A 137 -1.84 5.17 -5.51
C LEU A 137 -0.94 6.12 -4.71
N CYS A 138 -0.46 5.73 -3.53
CA CYS A 138 0.52 6.53 -2.77
C CYS A 138 1.81 6.74 -3.57
N VAL A 139 2.40 5.70 -4.16
CA VAL A 139 3.55 5.84 -5.07
C VAL A 139 3.18 6.75 -6.27
N GLY A 140 2.01 6.54 -6.86
CA GLY A 140 1.53 7.30 -8.02
C GLY A 140 1.36 8.81 -7.80
N ILE A 141 1.28 9.27 -6.55
CA ILE A 141 1.17 10.70 -6.21
C ILE A 141 2.39 11.27 -5.47
N ALA A 142 3.24 10.43 -4.88
CA ALA A 142 4.32 10.85 -3.98
C ALA A 142 5.72 10.39 -4.39
N ASP A 143 5.88 9.57 -5.43
CA ASP A 143 7.22 9.22 -5.92
C ASP A 143 7.94 10.45 -6.47
N PRO A 144 9.20 10.72 -6.07
CA PRO A 144 9.99 11.81 -6.65
C PRO A 144 10.24 11.65 -8.15
N ASP A 145 10.20 10.42 -8.69
CA ASP A 145 10.39 10.17 -10.12
C ASP A 145 9.04 10.28 -10.88
N PRO A 146 8.88 11.26 -11.79
CA PRO A 146 7.64 11.44 -12.54
C PRO A 146 7.35 10.28 -13.50
N GLU A 147 8.36 9.56 -13.99
CA GLU A 147 8.15 8.39 -14.86
C GLU A 147 7.52 7.24 -14.06
N ILE A 148 7.85 7.11 -12.77
CA ILE A 148 7.21 6.14 -11.88
C ILE A 148 5.76 6.55 -11.59
N ARG A 149 5.51 7.83 -11.26
CA ARG A 149 4.13 8.34 -11.06
C ARG A 149 3.25 8.07 -12.28
N GLU A 150 3.73 8.42 -13.46
CA GLU A 150 3.06 8.16 -14.73
C GLU A 150 2.85 6.65 -14.99
N THR A 151 3.87 5.82 -14.71
CA THR A 151 3.80 4.36 -14.86
C THR A 151 2.74 3.74 -13.95
N VAL A 152 2.65 4.18 -12.69
CA VAL A 152 1.57 3.77 -11.77
C VAL A 152 0.22 4.09 -12.41
N LEU A 153 -0.03 5.35 -12.77
CA LEU A 153 -1.34 5.80 -13.26
C LEU A 153 -1.74 5.11 -14.58
N ARG A 154 -0.79 4.90 -15.50
CA ARG A 154 -1.03 4.13 -16.75
C ARG A 154 -1.36 2.67 -16.49
N SER A 155 -0.90 2.10 -15.37
CA SER A 155 -1.21 0.71 -15.00
C SER A 155 -2.61 0.52 -14.38
N ILE A 156 -3.38 1.61 -14.19
CA ILE A 156 -4.71 1.59 -13.59
C ILE A 156 -5.80 1.17 -14.60
N ASP A 157 -6.10 -0.12 -14.63
CA ASP A 157 -7.13 -0.74 -15.48
C ASP A 157 -8.59 -0.54 -14.96
N PRO A 158 -9.60 -0.51 -15.86
CA PRO A 158 -11.03 -0.48 -15.51
C PRO A 158 -11.54 -1.54 -14.52
N ARG A 159 -10.84 -2.67 -14.35
CA ARG A 159 -11.17 -3.72 -13.36
C ARG A 159 -11.01 -3.23 -11.91
N PHE A 160 -10.25 -2.17 -11.69
CA PHE A 160 -10.01 -1.56 -10.38
C PHE A 160 -11.08 -0.53 -9.97
N ASP A 161 -11.95 -0.09 -10.89
CA ASP A 161 -12.82 1.08 -10.69
C ASP A 161 -13.78 0.99 -9.50
N ARG A 162 -14.22 -0.23 -9.15
CA ARG A 162 -15.03 -0.49 -7.95
C ARG A 162 -14.31 -0.17 -6.63
N TYR A 163 -12.97 -0.22 -6.62
CA TYR A 163 -12.11 0.13 -5.49
C TYR A 163 -11.64 1.59 -5.60
N LEU A 164 -11.37 2.10 -6.80
CA LEU A 164 -10.96 3.49 -7.01
C LEU A 164 -12.07 4.50 -6.79
N ALA A 165 -13.34 4.13 -7.03
CA ALA A 165 -14.49 5.00 -6.81
C ALA A 165 -14.82 5.28 -5.32
N GLN A 166 -14.02 4.75 -4.39
CA GLN A 166 -14.09 5.09 -2.96
C GLN A 166 -13.54 6.51 -2.72
N PRO A 167 -14.12 7.30 -1.78
CA PRO A 167 -13.74 8.70 -1.59
C PRO A 167 -12.24 8.94 -1.38
N ASP A 168 -11.57 8.12 -0.57
CA ASP A 168 -10.16 8.30 -0.23
C ASP A 168 -9.25 8.14 -1.48
N ASN A 169 -9.55 7.13 -2.31
CA ASN A 169 -8.82 6.89 -3.57
C ASN A 169 -9.12 7.97 -4.62
N LEU A 170 -10.36 8.47 -4.70
CA LEU A 170 -10.72 9.60 -5.54
C LEU A 170 -9.99 10.88 -5.11
N GLN A 171 -9.85 11.12 -3.80
CA GLN A 171 -9.10 12.27 -3.29
C GLN A 171 -7.62 12.20 -3.71
N SER A 172 -6.98 11.03 -3.60
CA SER A 172 -5.62 10.82 -4.11
C SER A 172 -5.50 11.07 -5.62
N LEU A 173 -6.44 10.56 -6.42
CA LEU A 173 -6.43 10.79 -7.87
C LEU A 173 -6.68 12.26 -8.25
N PHE A 174 -7.43 13.03 -7.47
CA PHE A 174 -7.57 14.48 -7.67
C PHE A 174 -6.28 15.26 -7.37
N ILE A 175 -5.36 14.73 -6.55
CA ILE A 175 -4.02 15.29 -6.40
C ILE A 175 -3.23 15.05 -7.70
N ALA A 176 -3.25 13.82 -8.25
CA ALA A 176 -2.57 13.48 -9.52
C ALA A 176 -3.05 14.30 -10.74
N VAL A 177 -4.30 14.74 -10.77
CA VAL A 177 -4.82 15.66 -11.81
C VAL A 177 -4.09 17.02 -11.82
N ASN A 178 -3.45 17.38 -10.71
CA ASN A 178 -2.69 18.63 -10.54
C ASN A 178 -1.17 18.38 -10.42
N ASP A 179 -0.67 17.25 -10.96
CA ASP A 179 0.77 16.93 -11.01
C ASP A 179 1.57 17.98 -11.79
N GLU A 180 2.85 18.16 -11.43
CA GLU A 180 3.77 19.07 -12.11
C GLU A 180 4.03 18.65 -13.58
N VAL A 181 4.04 17.34 -13.87
CA VAL A 181 4.29 16.79 -15.20
C VAL A 181 2.98 16.63 -15.97
N PHE A 182 2.92 17.25 -17.15
CA PHE A 182 1.74 17.24 -18.01
C PHE A 182 1.24 15.82 -18.35
N ALA A 183 2.15 14.91 -18.70
CA ALA A 183 1.78 13.54 -19.09
C ALA A 183 1.15 12.75 -17.91
N THR A 184 1.58 13.01 -16.68
CA THR A 184 0.94 12.49 -15.45
C THR A 184 -0.47 13.05 -15.28
N ARG A 185 -0.66 14.37 -15.47
CA ARG A 185 -1.99 15.02 -15.44
C ARG A 185 -2.95 14.46 -16.50
N GLU A 186 -2.46 14.24 -17.71
CA GLU A 186 -3.22 13.67 -18.83
C GLU A 186 -3.78 12.28 -18.48
N VAL A 187 -2.93 11.38 -17.99
CA VAL A 187 -3.31 10.02 -17.59
C VAL A 187 -4.25 10.06 -16.37
N ALA A 188 -3.95 10.89 -15.36
CA ALA A 188 -4.82 11.08 -14.20
C ALA A 188 -6.23 11.53 -14.60
N MET A 189 -6.33 12.46 -15.57
CA MET A 189 -7.61 12.95 -16.07
C MET A 189 -8.42 11.85 -16.76
N SER A 190 -7.77 11.02 -17.59
CA SER A 190 -8.41 9.87 -18.24
C SER A 190 -8.99 8.87 -17.22
N VAL A 191 -8.26 8.61 -16.13
CA VAL A 191 -8.73 7.76 -15.02
C VAL A 191 -9.92 8.40 -14.29
N ILE A 192 -9.84 9.69 -13.93
CA ILE A 192 -10.93 10.40 -13.24
C ILE A 192 -12.20 10.48 -14.09
N GLY A 193 -12.10 10.81 -15.38
CA GLY A 193 -13.25 10.88 -16.29
C GLY A 193 -14.00 9.55 -16.34
N ARG A 194 -13.26 8.44 -16.50
CA ARG A 194 -13.81 7.07 -16.44
C ARG A 194 -14.48 6.74 -15.09
N LEU A 195 -13.96 7.26 -13.98
CA LEU A 195 -14.56 7.09 -12.65
C LEU A 195 -15.79 8.00 -12.41
N ALA A 196 -15.99 9.07 -13.19
CA ALA A 196 -17.17 9.93 -13.09
C ALA A 196 -18.47 9.15 -13.34
N VAL A 197 -18.44 8.16 -14.25
CA VAL A 197 -19.57 7.24 -14.51
C VAL A 197 -19.88 6.32 -13.32
N ARG A 198 -18.91 6.08 -12.42
CA ARG A 198 -19.05 5.20 -11.25
C ARG A 198 -19.48 5.93 -9.99
N ASN A 199 -18.98 7.15 -9.78
CA ASN A 199 -19.32 7.97 -8.62
C ASN A 199 -19.51 9.45 -9.01
N PRO A 200 -20.58 9.77 -9.78
CA PRO A 200 -20.79 11.13 -10.29
C PRO A 200 -21.03 12.13 -9.15
N ALA A 201 -21.67 11.71 -8.05
CA ALA A 201 -21.96 12.58 -6.91
C ALA A 201 -20.68 13.14 -6.26
N TYR A 202 -19.60 12.35 -6.20
CA TYR A 202 -18.31 12.78 -5.64
C TYR A 202 -17.39 13.41 -6.71
N VAL A 203 -17.40 12.89 -7.94
CA VAL A 203 -16.44 13.29 -8.98
C VAL A 203 -16.86 14.55 -9.73
N MET A 204 -18.16 14.71 -10.05
CA MET A 204 -18.63 15.82 -10.89
C MET A 204 -18.42 17.23 -10.32
N PRO A 205 -18.53 17.48 -8.99
CA PRO A 205 -18.24 18.80 -8.44
C PRO A 205 -16.80 19.26 -8.71
N SER A 206 -15.82 18.36 -8.51
CA SER A 206 -14.40 18.61 -8.79
C SER A 206 -14.16 18.76 -10.30
N LEU A 207 -14.71 17.87 -11.13
CA LEU A 207 -14.58 17.98 -12.59
C LEU A 207 -15.17 19.27 -13.16
N ARG A 208 -16.29 19.75 -12.63
CA ARG A 208 -16.84 21.06 -13.02
C ARG A 208 -15.87 22.20 -12.71
N LYS A 209 -15.20 22.17 -11.55
CA LYS A 209 -14.18 23.17 -11.20
C LYS A 209 -13.02 23.13 -12.18
N THR A 210 -12.49 21.94 -12.48
CA THR A 210 -11.38 21.78 -13.43
C THR A 210 -11.77 22.17 -14.86
N LEU A 211 -12.99 21.85 -15.31
CA LEU A 211 -13.50 22.30 -16.61
C LEU A 211 -13.53 23.83 -16.73
N ILE A 212 -14.03 24.53 -15.71
CA ILE A 212 -14.05 26.00 -15.67
C ILE A 212 -12.62 26.55 -15.71
N GLN A 213 -11.70 25.95 -14.96
CA GLN A 213 -10.29 26.33 -14.97
C GLN A 213 -9.66 26.17 -16.36
N LEU A 214 -9.80 25.00 -17.00
CA LEU A 214 -9.24 24.72 -18.34
C LEU A 214 -9.79 25.68 -19.41
N LEU A 215 -11.08 26.02 -19.34
CA LEU A 215 -11.69 27.01 -20.25
C LEU A 215 -11.13 28.42 -19.99
N THR A 216 -10.92 28.80 -18.72
CA THR A 216 -10.31 30.08 -18.35
C THR A 216 -8.85 30.18 -18.82
N GLU A 217 -8.08 29.08 -18.70
CA GLU A 217 -6.71 28.98 -19.23
C GLU A 217 -6.70 29.12 -20.76
N LEU A 218 -7.63 28.48 -21.47
CA LEU A 218 -7.77 28.57 -22.93
C LEU A 218 -8.10 29.97 -23.44
N GLU A 219 -8.90 30.72 -22.69
CA GLU A 219 -9.36 32.08 -23.04
C GLU A 219 -8.33 33.16 -22.67
N PHE A 220 -7.71 33.08 -21.48
CA PHE A 220 -6.91 34.15 -20.91
C PHE A 220 -5.40 33.88 -20.81
N SER A 221 -4.93 32.63 -20.95
CA SER A 221 -3.48 32.37 -20.94
C SER A 221 -2.81 32.99 -22.17
N ARG A 222 -1.63 33.56 -21.96
CA ARG A 222 -0.79 34.12 -23.03
C ARG A 222 0.27 33.14 -23.53
N GLU A 223 0.43 32.01 -22.84
CA GLU A 223 1.42 30.99 -23.15
C GLU A 223 0.80 29.92 -24.05
N PRO A 224 1.34 29.68 -25.26
CA PRO A 224 0.74 28.74 -26.20
C PRO A 224 0.77 27.30 -25.67
N GLU A 225 1.83 26.92 -24.95
CA GLU A 225 1.98 25.61 -24.33
C GLU A 225 0.86 25.32 -23.31
N HIS A 226 0.59 26.26 -22.39
CA HIS A 226 -0.51 26.10 -21.43
C HIS A 226 -1.86 25.95 -22.15
N ARG A 227 -2.13 26.73 -23.22
CA ARG A 227 -3.36 26.58 -24.00
C ARG A 227 -3.45 25.24 -24.72
N GLU A 228 -2.34 24.75 -25.27
CA GLU A 228 -2.27 23.43 -25.88
C GLU A 228 -2.56 22.33 -24.84
N GLN A 229 -1.85 22.34 -23.72
CA GLN A 229 -2.04 21.40 -22.60
C GLN A 229 -3.50 21.39 -22.12
N SER A 230 -4.10 22.56 -21.87
CA SER A 230 -5.49 22.65 -21.41
C SER A 230 -6.48 22.15 -22.48
N SER A 231 -6.19 22.35 -23.78
CA SER A 231 -7.01 21.81 -24.88
C SER A 231 -6.95 20.27 -24.96
N GLN A 232 -5.78 19.67 -24.72
CA GLN A 232 -5.58 18.23 -24.73
C GLN A 232 -6.31 17.57 -23.54
N ILE A 233 -6.15 18.11 -22.32
CA ILE A 233 -6.85 17.62 -21.11
C ILE A 233 -8.37 17.75 -21.28
N LEU A 234 -8.86 18.87 -21.83
CA LEU A 234 -10.27 19.06 -22.16
C LEU A 234 -10.77 18.02 -23.19
N GLY A 235 -9.94 17.70 -24.19
CA GLY A 235 -10.20 16.63 -25.16
C GLY A 235 -10.39 15.25 -24.54
N HIS A 236 -9.64 14.93 -23.47
CA HIS A 236 -9.82 13.69 -22.71
C HIS A 236 -11.13 13.70 -21.90
N LEU A 237 -11.45 14.81 -21.24
CA LEU A 237 -12.70 14.97 -20.47
C LEU A 237 -13.98 14.86 -21.30
N ILE A 238 -13.93 15.22 -22.58
CA ILE A 238 -15.08 15.11 -23.49
C ILE A 238 -15.23 13.66 -24.03
N ARG A 239 -14.15 12.87 -24.03
CA ARG A 239 -14.13 11.48 -24.55
C ARG A 239 -14.44 10.41 -23.50
N SER A 240 -14.34 10.74 -22.21
CA SER A 240 -14.49 9.83 -21.07
C SER A 240 -15.94 9.63 -20.62
#